data_AF-A0A1D7TR34-F1
#
_entry.id   AF-A0A1D7TR34-F1
#
_cell.length_a   1.000
_cell.length_b   1.000
_cell.length_c   1.000
_cell.angle_alpha   90.00
_cell.angle_beta   90.00
_cell.angle_gamma   90.00
#
_symmetry.space_group_name_H-M   'P 1'
#
loop_
_entity.id
_entity.type
_entity.pdbx_description
1 polymer ?
#
loop_
_entity_poly.entity_id
_entity_poly.type
_entity_poly.pdbx_seq_one_letter_code
_entity_poly.pdbx_strand_id
1 'polypeptide(L)'
;MKNLRKVTLLFSALLMIFFLGACGKKDKAANIAQRTEETKTVTWGVKADTRLFGLMNIKTGQIEGFDVDMAKALTKKMYGKDAKVKLVQTTAKTKIPLLKNQNIDAVIAAMTITPERRKIVEFSQPYFAAGQSLLVPEDSTVKNVHDLNKKGMVVLAVKGTTAVANIHKFAPKAKVLEFDDYGQAFTALKSGQGQAMSTDNGILAGIASENPGYQVVGGNFTNEPYGIAVDKGQTQMMKRIDKALDELKADGTYDKLIQKWFGNVKGFDVKGAGER
;
A
#
# COMPACT_ATOMS: atom_id res chain seq x y z
N MET A 1 63.31 28.97 -31.59
CA MET A 1 62.46 27.79 -31.27
C MET A 1 62.98 26.99 -30.07
N LYS A 2 63.27 27.60 -28.90
CA LYS A 2 63.63 26.87 -27.67
C LYS A 2 62.84 27.29 -26.41
N ASN A 3 62.10 28.40 -26.45
CA ASN A 3 61.37 28.91 -25.28
C ASN A 3 59.86 28.62 -25.30
N LEU A 4 59.32 28.12 -26.41
CA LEU A 4 57.87 27.85 -26.53
C LEU A 4 57.45 26.48 -25.96
N ARG A 5 58.41 25.56 -25.74
CA ARG A 5 58.16 24.21 -25.20
C ARG A 5 58.01 24.15 -23.68
N LYS A 6 58.46 25.18 -22.94
CA LYS A 6 58.39 25.20 -21.47
C LYS A 6 57.08 25.80 -20.94
N VAL A 7 56.35 26.57 -21.74
CA VAL A 7 55.08 27.19 -21.33
C VAL A 7 53.91 26.22 -21.45
N THR A 8 53.98 25.25 -22.37
CA THR A 8 52.91 24.24 -22.55
C THR A 8 52.89 23.18 -21.44
N LEU A 9 53.99 23.01 -20.70
CA LEU A 9 54.09 22.04 -19.59
C LEU A 9 53.63 22.60 -18.23
N LEU A 10 53.55 23.92 -18.07
CA LEU A 10 52.98 24.52 -16.84
C LEU A 10 51.46 24.70 -16.90
N PHE A 11 50.87 24.76 -18.10
CA PHE A 11 49.41 24.89 -18.24
C PHE A 11 48.67 23.55 -18.14
N SER A 12 49.34 22.41 -18.36
CA SER A 12 48.76 21.08 -18.19
C SER A 12 48.70 20.61 -16.72
N ALA A 13 49.43 21.27 -15.81
CA ALA A 13 49.43 20.93 -14.39
C ALA A 13 48.34 21.66 -13.59
N LEU A 14 47.80 22.77 -14.10
CA LEU A 14 46.75 23.54 -13.40
C LEU A 14 45.32 23.08 -13.72
N LEU A 15 45.14 22.25 -14.75
CA LEU A 15 43.82 21.69 -15.11
C LEU A 15 43.49 20.37 -14.38
N MET A 16 44.42 19.84 -13.59
CA MET A 16 44.31 18.51 -12.97
C MET A 16 43.90 18.55 -11.48
N ILE A 17 43.60 19.74 -10.92
CA ILE A 17 43.24 19.90 -9.49
C ILE A 17 41.72 20.09 -9.27
N PHE A 18 40.91 20.25 -10.32
CA PHE A 18 39.45 20.43 -10.17
C PHE A 18 38.61 19.14 -10.20
N PHE A 19 39.22 17.95 -10.28
CA PHE A 19 38.48 16.67 -10.39
C PHE A 19 38.42 15.82 -9.11
N LEU A 20 38.85 16.33 -7.95
CA LEU A 20 38.89 15.57 -6.69
C LEU A 20 37.93 16.10 -5.60
N GLY A 21 36.77 16.63 -6.01
CA GLY A 21 35.70 17.05 -5.11
C GLY A 21 34.40 16.23 -5.18
N ALA A 22 34.32 15.24 -6.07
CA ALA A 22 33.11 14.43 -6.28
C ALA A 22 33.33 12.95 -5.91
N CYS A 23 34.11 12.68 -4.86
CA CYS A 23 33.88 11.48 -4.07
C CYS A 23 32.54 11.69 -3.38
N GLY A 24 31.48 11.25 -4.06
CA GLY A 24 30.12 11.24 -3.55
C GLY A 24 30.13 10.70 -2.14
N LYS A 25 29.83 11.58 -1.17
CA LYS A 25 29.10 11.14 0.01
C LYS A 25 28.03 10.23 -0.54
N LYS A 26 28.02 8.97 -0.11
CA LYS A 26 26.79 8.19 -0.10
C LYS A 26 25.76 9.13 0.48
N ASP A 27 24.92 9.72 -0.37
CA ASP A 27 23.85 10.58 0.09
C ASP A 27 23.11 9.72 1.08
N LYS A 28 23.16 10.12 2.36
CA LYS A 28 22.24 9.60 3.37
C LYS A 28 20.90 9.62 2.66
N ALA A 29 20.25 8.45 2.56
CA ALA A 29 18.91 8.31 1.99
C ALA A 29 18.16 9.63 2.22
N ALA A 30 17.86 10.37 1.15
CA ALA A 30 17.47 11.78 1.25
C ALA A 30 16.49 11.92 2.41
N ASN A 31 16.75 12.85 3.35
CA ASN A 31 15.88 12.98 4.52
C ASN A 31 14.49 13.38 4.02
N ILE A 32 13.59 12.40 3.89
CA ILE A 32 12.28 12.57 3.26
C ILE A 32 11.49 13.62 4.05
N ALA A 33 11.60 13.60 5.38
CA ALA A 33 10.94 14.56 6.25
C ALA A 33 11.39 16.01 5.98
N GLN A 34 12.69 16.23 5.74
CA GLN A 34 13.20 17.56 5.39
C GLN A 34 12.72 17.99 4.00
N ARG A 35 12.87 17.13 2.99
CA ARG A 35 12.47 17.45 1.61
C ARG A 35 10.96 17.71 1.50
N THR A 36 10.13 16.93 2.19
CA THR A 36 8.67 17.12 2.22
C THR A 36 8.27 18.38 3.01
N GLU A 37 9.02 18.77 4.05
CA GLU A 37 8.83 20.03 4.78
C GLU A 37 9.11 21.25 3.89
N GLU A 38 10.21 21.23 3.15
CA GLU A 38 10.62 22.32 2.25
C GLU A 38 9.66 22.45 1.05
N THR A 39 9.31 21.32 0.42
CA THR A 39 8.48 21.31 -0.80
C THR A 39 6.98 21.31 -0.53
N LYS A 40 6.57 21.09 0.74
CA LYS A 40 5.19 20.87 1.16
C LYS A 40 4.47 19.82 0.28
N THR A 41 5.22 18.85 -0.23
CA THR A 41 4.73 17.85 -1.19
C THR A 41 5.12 16.46 -0.72
N VAL A 42 4.14 15.54 -0.68
CA VAL A 42 4.37 14.12 -0.38
C VAL A 42 3.93 13.25 -1.56
N THR A 43 4.79 12.32 -1.94
CA THR A 43 4.55 11.31 -2.98
C THR A 43 4.12 10.02 -2.32
N TRP A 44 2.84 9.70 -2.44
CA TRP A 44 2.22 8.53 -1.84
C TRP A 44 2.10 7.38 -2.84
N GLY A 45 2.58 6.21 -2.44
CA GLY A 45 2.24 4.95 -3.10
C GLY A 45 0.86 4.49 -2.67
N VAL A 46 -0.07 4.38 -3.62
CA VAL A 46 -1.45 3.94 -3.40
C VAL A 46 -1.82 2.79 -4.34
N LYS A 47 -2.89 2.06 -4.04
CA LYS A 47 -3.49 1.11 -5.00
C LYS A 47 -4.31 1.88 -6.04
N ALA A 48 -4.50 1.28 -7.21
CA ALA A 48 -5.37 1.82 -8.27
C ALA A 48 -6.35 0.79 -8.84
N ASP A 49 -6.41 -0.40 -8.24
CA ASP A 49 -7.14 -1.60 -8.66
C ASP A 49 -8.14 -2.08 -7.59
N THR A 50 -8.32 -1.31 -6.51
CA THR A 50 -8.99 -1.78 -5.29
C THR A 50 -10.08 -0.80 -4.89
N ARG A 51 -11.33 -1.11 -5.27
CA ARG A 51 -12.52 -0.34 -4.86
C ARG A 51 -12.51 -0.09 -3.35
N LEU A 52 -13.03 1.07 -2.93
CA LEU A 52 -13.04 1.60 -1.56
C LEU A 52 -11.69 2.15 -1.07
N PHE A 53 -10.55 1.53 -1.39
CA PHE A 53 -9.23 1.98 -0.91
C PHE A 53 -8.50 2.87 -1.91
N GLY A 54 -8.40 2.42 -3.16
CA GLY A 54 -7.72 3.14 -4.24
C GLY A 54 -8.03 2.48 -5.58
N LEU A 55 -8.87 3.13 -6.38
CA LEU A 55 -9.31 2.68 -7.69
C LEU A 55 -9.15 3.81 -8.71
N MET A 56 -8.59 3.49 -9.87
CA MET A 56 -8.53 4.42 -11.00
C MET A 56 -9.93 4.70 -11.54
N ASN A 57 -10.37 5.95 -11.48
CA ASN A 57 -11.57 6.40 -12.16
C ASN A 57 -11.24 6.63 -13.64
N ILE A 58 -11.68 5.72 -14.51
CA ILE A 58 -11.39 5.77 -15.95
C ILE A 58 -11.96 7.01 -16.66
N LYS A 59 -12.97 7.68 -16.08
CA LYS A 59 -13.55 8.89 -16.67
C LYS A 59 -12.71 10.13 -16.37
N THR A 60 -12.12 10.20 -15.17
CA THR A 60 -11.36 11.37 -14.72
C THR A 60 -9.84 11.17 -14.82
N GLY A 61 -9.38 9.93 -14.96
CA GLY A 61 -7.96 9.56 -14.91
C GLY A 61 -7.34 9.72 -13.51
N GLN A 62 -8.16 9.85 -12.46
CA GLN A 62 -7.69 10.04 -11.09
C GLN A 62 -7.90 8.78 -10.25
N ILE A 63 -6.97 8.51 -9.34
CA ILE A 63 -7.14 7.46 -8.33
C ILE A 63 -7.99 8.04 -7.19
N GLU A 64 -9.05 7.33 -6.82
CA GLU A 64 -9.98 7.71 -5.77
C GLU A 64 -10.14 6.56 -4.76
N GLY A 65 -10.34 6.89 -3.49
CA GLY A 65 -10.54 5.91 -2.42
C GLY A 65 -10.15 6.42 -1.04
N PHE A 66 -10.38 5.59 -0.03
CA PHE A 66 -10.07 5.85 1.36
C PHE A 66 -8.58 6.13 1.58
N ASP A 67 -7.69 5.30 1.03
CA ASP A 67 -6.24 5.50 1.15
C ASP A 67 -5.80 6.82 0.49
N VAL A 68 -6.45 7.19 -0.63
CA VAL A 68 -6.18 8.45 -1.32
C VAL A 68 -6.63 9.66 -0.51
N ASP A 69 -7.83 9.60 0.07
CA ASP A 69 -8.35 10.69 0.88
C ASP A 69 -7.60 10.83 2.21
N MET A 70 -7.20 9.71 2.82
CA MET A 70 -6.30 9.68 3.97
C MET A 70 -4.94 10.31 3.61
N ALA A 71 -4.33 9.95 2.48
CA ALA A 71 -3.07 10.55 2.02
C ALA A 71 -3.17 12.08 1.90
N LYS A 72 -4.27 12.57 1.32
CA LYS A 72 -4.58 14.01 1.20
C LYS A 72 -4.76 14.67 2.57
N ALA A 73 -5.54 14.07 3.45
CA ALA A 73 -5.79 14.60 4.79
C ALA A 73 -4.50 14.65 5.62
N LEU A 74 -3.72 13.57 5.64
CA LEU A 74 -2.43 13.48 6.33
C LEU A 74 -1.46 14.53 5.82
N THR A 75 -1.35 14.69 4.51
CA THR A 75 -0.43 15.68 3.91
C THR A 75 -0.79 17.11 4.31
N LYS A 76 -2.09 17.44 4.28
CA LYS A 76 -2.57 18.75 4.74
C LYS A 76 -2.36 18.96 6.24
N LYS A 77 -2.50 17.91 7.04
CA LYS A 77 -2.28 17.96 8.48
C LYS A 77 -0.81 18.19 8.81
N MET A 78 0.09 17.51 8.10
CA MET A 78 1.54 17.64 8.29
C MET A 78 2.11 19.00 7.85
N TYR A 79 1.57 19.58 6.76
CA TYR A 79 2.24 20.68 6.06
C TYR A 79 1.35 21.91 5.76
N GLY A 80 0.09 21.87 6.14
CA GLY A 80 -0.89 22.95 5.93
C GLY A 80 -1.77 22.76 4.69
N LYS A 81 -2.78 23.61 4.56
CA LYS A 81 -3.86 23.51 3.55
C LYS A 81 -3.38 23.50 2.10
N ASP A 82 -2.26 24.17 1.82
CA ASP A 82 -1.69 24.35 0.48
C ASP A 82 -0.69 23.24 0.10
N ALA A 83 -0.51 22.25 0.99
CA ALA A 83 0.35 21.11 0.75
C ALA A 83 -0.18 20.23 -0.40
N LYS A 84 0.76 19.68 -1.18
CA LYS A 84 0.48 18.94 -2.41
C LYS A 84 0.67 17.45 -2.22
N VAL A 85 -0.19 16.68 -2.88
CA VAL A 85 -0.07 15.22 -2.95
C VAL A 85 0.27 14.81 -4.37
N LYS A 86 1.30 13.98 -4.50
CA LYS A 86 1.54 13.19 -5.72
C LYS A 86 1.15 11.75 -5.43
N LEU A 87 0.38 11.15 -6.32
CA LEU A 87 -0.02 9.74 -6.20
C LEU A 87 0.76 8.93 -7.22
N VAL A 88 1.34 7.82 -6.76
CA VAL A 88 2.00 6.83 -7.60
C VAL A 88 1.28 5.51 -7.40
N GLN A 89 0.83 4.91 -8.51
CA GLN A 89 0.20 3.60 -8.46
C GLN A 89 1.22 2.54 -8.05
N THR A 90 0.80 1.66 -7.14
CA THR A 90 1.59 0.53 -6.67
C THR A 90 0.75 -0.74 -6.63
N THR A 91 1.43 -1.89 -6.67
CA THR A 91 0.83 -3.21 -6.45
C THR A 91 1.35 -3.81 -5.16
N ALA A 92 0.83 -4.98 -4.77
CA ALA A 92 1.33 -5.74 -3.63
C ALA A 92 2.85 -5.99 -3.73
N LYS A 93 3.35 -6.24 -4.96
CA LYS A 93 4.76 -6.53 -5.25
C LYS A 93 5.63 -5.28 -5.32
N THR A 94 5.12 -4.18 -5.87
CA THR A 94 5.96 -3.02 -6.21
C THR A 94 6.06 -1.97 -5.10
N LYS A 95 5.12 -1.92 -4.14
CA LYS A 95 5.11 -0.86 -3.11
C LYS A 95 6.38 -0.77 -2.26
N ILE A 96 6.96 -1.90 -1.84
CA ILE A 96 8.21 -1.88 -1.06
C ILE A 96 9.43 -1.52 -1.94
N PRO A 97 9.64 -2.13 -3.12
CA PRO A 97 10.72 -1.70 -4.02
C PRO A 97 10.68 -0.20 -4.35
N LEU A 98 9.50 0.35 -4.68
CA LEU A 98 9.35 1.78 -4.99
C LEU A 98 9.69 2.67 -3.79
N LEU A 99 9.35 2.23 -2.57
CA LEU A 99 9.67 2.93 -1.34
C LEU A 99 11.17 2.93 -1.06
N LYS A 100 11.84 1.78 -1.19
CA LYS A 100 13.29 1.64 -1.02
C LYS A 100 14.09 2.42 -2.05
N ASN A 101 13.57 2.50 -3.28
CA ASN A 101 14.18 3.26 -4.37
C ASN A 101 13.82 4.75 -4.32
N GLN A 102 13.07 5.20 -3.30
CA GLN A 102 12.64 6.59 -3.12
C GLN A 102 11.83 7.15 -4.31
N ASN A 103 11.18 6.28 -5.08
CA ASN A 103 10.19 6.69 -6.09
C ASN A 103 8.90 7.20 -5.44
N ILE A 104 8.68 6.81 -4.19
CA ILE A 104 7.61 7.27 -3.31
C ILE A 104 8.17 7.53 -1.91
N ASP A 105 7.50 8.38 -1.15
CA ASP A 105 7.92 8.80 0.19
C ASP A 105 7.30 7.95 1.29
N ALA A 106 6.05 7.57 1.07
CA ALA A 106 5.26 6.74 1.97
C ALA A 106 4.27 5.89 1.17
N VAL A 107 3.86 4.76 1.73
CA VAL A 107 2.87 3.85 1.16
C VAL A 107 1.64 3.83 2.05
N ILE A 108 0.48 4.14 1.48
CA ILE A 108 -0.84 3.92 2.06
C ILE A 108 -1.66 3.14 1.02
N ALA A 109 -1.60 1.82 1.11
CA ALA A 109 -2.01 0.92 0.03
C ALA A 109 -2.46 -0.44 0.58
N ALA A 110 -3.42 -0.44 1.51
CA ALA A 110 -3.90 -1.63 2.22
C ALA A 110 -2.75 -2.59 2.62
N MET A 111 -1.78 -2.07 3.37
CA MET A 111 -0.56 -2.81 3.71
C MET A 111 -0.61 -3.32 5.14
N THR A 112 -0.85 -4.63 5.29
CA THR A 112 -0.76 -5.28 6.60
C THR A 112 0.61 -5.09 7.22
N ILE A 113 0.61 -4.67 8.48
CA ILE A 113 1.77 -4.64 9.35
C ILE A 113 2.10 -6.07 9.78
N THR A 114 3.22 -6.62 9.31
CA THR A 114 3.74 -7.93 9.75
C THR A 114 5.14 -7.81 10.33
N PRO A 115 5.59 -8.74 11.20
CA PRO A 115 6.98 -8.77 11.68
C PRO A 115 8.02 -8.78 10.57
N GLU A 116 7.77 -9.53 9.48
CA GLU A 116 8.67 -9.64 8.32
C GLU A 116 8.79 -8.30 7.60
N ARG A 117 7.68 -7.59 7.41
CA ARG A 117 7.68 -6.27 6.76
C ARG A 117 8.33 -5.22 7.67
N ARG A 118 8.09 -5.25 9.00
CA ARG A 118 8.75 -4.33 9.97
C ARG A 118 10.28 -4.43 9.97
N LYS A 119 10.85 -5.57 9.54
CA LYS A 119 12.31 -5.70 9.37
C LYS A 119 12.86 -4.84 8.23
N ILE A 120 12.05 -4.50 7.23
CA ILE A 120 12.50 -3.87 5.98
C ILE A 120 11.88 -2.49 5.70
N VAL A 121 10.86 -2.08 6.44
CA VAL A 121 10.23 -0.74 6.41
C VAL A 121 9.91 -0.29 7.82
N GLU A 122 9.66 1.01 8.02
CA GLU A 122 8.98 1.51 9.22
C GLU A 122 7.49 1.61 8.97
N PHE A 123 6.68 1.30 9.98
CA PHE A 123 5.23 1.42 9.92
C PHE A 123 4.71 2.43 10.94
N SER A 124 3.62 3.10 10.58
CA SER A 124 2.80 3.87 11.51
C SER A 124 2.09 2.96 12.50
N GLN A 125 1.43 3.57 13.47
CA GLN A 125 0.32 2.91 14.15
C GLN A 125 -0.76 2.48 13.14
N PRO A 126 -1.57 1.45 13.45
CA PRO A 126 -2.66 1.03 12.59
C PRO A 126 -3.63 2.18 12.25
N TYR A 127 -4.01 2.27 10.97
CA TYR A 127 -5.03 3.20 10.50
C TYR A 127 -6.29 2.49 10.01
N PHE A 128 -6.30 1.16 9.94
CA PHE A 128 -7.48 0.38 9.54
C PHE A 128 -7.34 -1.04 10.06
N ALA A 129 -8.37 -1.56 10.72
CA ALA A 129 -8.38 -2.92 11.25
C ALA A 129 -9.04 -3.88 10.24
N ALA A 130 -8.23 -4.44 9.34
CA ALA A 130 -8.69 -5.45 8.40
C ALA A 130 -8.56 -6.87 8.98
N GLY A 131 -9.19 -7.81 8.30
CA GLY A 131 -8.97 -9.24 8.49
C GLY A 131 -9.31 -10.00 7.22
N GLN A 132 -8.69 -11.14 7.01
CA GLN A 132 -8.89 -11.92 5.80
C GLN A 132 -10.22 -12.66 5.86
N SER A 133 -10.92 -12.68 4.72
CA SER A 133 -12.20 -13.35 4.54
C SER A 133 -12.25 -14.07 3.19
N LEU A 134 -13.42 -14.52 2.77
CA LEU A 134 -13.64 -15.22 1.50
C LEU A 134 -14.71 -14.54 0.66
N LEU A 135 -14.48 -14.43 -0.64
CA LEU A 135 -15.46 -14.06 -1.64
C LEU A 135 -15.84 -15.29 -2.45
N VAL A 136 -17.13 -15.57 -2.53
CA VAL A 136 -17.70 -16.75 -3.18
C VAL A 136 -18.96 -16.38 -3.97
N PRO A 137 -19.37 -17.18 -4.98
CA PRO A 137 -20.70 -17.08 -5.56
C PRO A 137 -21.81 -17.21 -4.51
N GLU A 138 -22.96 -16.58 -4.73
CA GLU A 138 -24.10 -16.62 -3.80
C GLU A 138 -24.63 -18.03 -3.52
N ASP A 139 -24.55 -18.92 -4.51
CA ASP A 139 -24.95 -20.34 -4.42
C ASP A 139 -23.86 -21.26 -3.85
N SER A 140 -22.70 -20.71 -3.47
CA SER A 140 -21.58 -21.49 -2.95
C SER A 140 -21.90 -22.18 -1.62
N THR A 141 -21.43 -23.43 -1.50
CA THR A 141 -21.47 -24.21 -0.26
C THR A 141 -20.35 -23.84 0.70
N VAL A 142 -19.32 -23.11 0.25
CA VAL A 142 -18.22 -22.62 1.11
C VAL A 142 -18.75 -21.49 2.00
N LYS A 143 -18.73 -21.69 3.32
CA LYS A 143 -19.20 -20.69 4.29
C LYS A 143 -18.06 -20.09 5.11
N ASN A 144 -16.93 -20.77 5.24
CA ASN A 144 -15.75 -20.27 5.95
C ASN A 144 -14.45 -20.94 5.47
N VAL A 145 -13.30 -20.50 5.99
CA VAL A 145 -11.98 -20.99 5.58
C VAL A 145 -11.78 -22.49 5.84
N HIS A 146 -12.46 -23.07 6.83
CA HIS A 146 -12.33 -24.49 7.15
C HIS A 146 -13.00 -25.38 6.11
N ASP A 147 -14.04 -24.89 5.40
CA ASP A 147 -14.68 -25.63 4.30
C ASP A 147 -13.73 -25.87 3.12
N LEU A 148 -12.74 -24.98 2.97
CA LEU A 148 -11.70 -25.07 1.95
C LEU A 148 -10.59 -26.07 2.31
N ASN A 149 -10.50 -26.53 3.57
CA ASN A 149 -9.46 -27.46 4.02
C ASN A 149 -9.77 -28.93 3.63
N LYS A 150 -10.03 -29.16 2.33
CA LYS A 150 -10.39 -30.45 1.74
C LYS A 150 -9.63 -30.62 0.42
N LYS A 151 -9.33 -31.87 0.05
CA LYS A 151 -8.63 -32.17 -1.21
C LYS A 151 -9.47 -31.69 -2.39
N GLY A 152 -8.84 -31.05 -3.38
CA GLY A 152 -9.49 -30.57 -4.59
C GLY A 152 -10.04 -29.15 -4.50
N MET A 153 -10.02 -28.52 -3.31
CA MET A 153 -10.37 -27.11 -3.17
C MET A 153 -9.27 -26.22 -3.74
N VAL A 154 -9.68 -25.19 -4.47
CA VAL A 154 -8.80 -24.21 -5.08
C VAL A 154 -9.22 -22.81 -4.61
N VAL A 155 -8.27 -22.08 -4.06
CA VAL A 155 -8.44 -20.72 -3.54
C VAL A 155 -7.62 -19.75 -4.38
N LEU A 156 -8.24 -18.67 -4.84
CA LEU A 156 -7.60 -17.65 -5.64
C LEU A 156 -7.08 -16.53 -4.74
N ALA A 157 -5.82 -16.14 -4.90
CA ALA A 157 -5.18 -15.09 -4.11
C ALA A 157 -4.24 -14.25 -4.97
N VAL A 158 -3.86 -13.06 -4.50
CA VAL A 158 -2.92 -12.18 -5.20
C VAL A 158 -1.50 -12.38 -4.64
N LYS A 159 -0.54 -12.54 -5.55
CA LYS A 159 0.88 -12.72 -5.25
C LYS A 159 1.42 -11.57 -4.39
N GLY A 160 2.22 -11.89 -3.37
CA GLY A 160 2.84 -10.89 -2.49
C GLY A 160 1.92 -10.29 -1.41
N THR A 161 0.69 -10.79 -1.31
CA THR A 161 -0.21 -10.49 -0.17
C THR A 161 0.00 -11.48 0.97
N THR A 162 -0.51 -11.15 2.16
CA THR A 162 -0.57 -12.08 3.30
C THR A 162 -1.51 -13.25 3.05
N ALA A 163 -2.48 -13.09 2.13
CA ALA A 163 -3.50 -14.09 1.84
C ALA A 163 -2.96 -15.45 1.41
N VAL A 164 -1.90 -15.47 0.60
CA VAL A 164 -1.26 -16.71 0.13
C VAL A 164 -0.77 -17.53 1.33
N ALA A 165 0.02 -16.91 2.21
CA ALA A 165 0.56 -17.57 3.39
C ALA A 165 -0.54 -17.98 4.39
N ASN A 166 -1.55 -17.11 4.58
CA ASN A 166 -2.65 -17.39 5.49
C ASN A 166 -3.51 -18.58 4.99
N ILE A 167 -3.80 -18.69 3.69
CA ILE A 167 -4.55 -19.85 3.19
C ILE A 167 -3.76 -21.15 3.41
N HIS A 168 -2.44 -21.15 3.18
CA HIS A 168 -1.61 -22.32 3.52
C HIS A 168 -1.65 -22.67 5.00
N LYS A 169 -1.83 -21.69 5.89
CA LYS A 169 -1.96 -21.91 7.34
C LYS A 169 -3.34 -22.44 7.75
N PHE A 170 -4.42 -21.82 7.25
CA PHE A 170 -5.79 -22.10 7.71
C PHE A 170 -6.53 -23.16 6.90
N ALA A 171 -6.16 -23.36 5.63
CA ALA A 171 -6.68 -24.38 4.74
C ALA A 171 -5.54 -25.11 4.01
N PRO A 172 -4.63 -25.80 4.73
CA PRO A 172 -3.41 -26.38 4.16
C PRO A 172 -3.65 -27.43 3.05
N LYS A 173 -4.84 -28.03 2.98
CA LYS A 173 -5.21 -28.98 1.92
C LYS A 173 -5.69 -28.32 0.62
N ALA A 174 -5.98 -27.02 0.64
CA ALA A 174 -6.38 -26.28 -0.54
C ALA A 174 -5.17 -25.96 -1.43
N LYS A 175 -5.36 -25.97 -2.73
CA LYS A 175 -4.41 -25.39 -3.68
C LYS A 175 -4.63 -23.88 -3.76
N VAL A 176 -3.56 -23.10 -3.70
CA VAL A 176 -3.64 -21.66 -3.96
C VAL A 176 -3.27 -21.41 -5.43
N LEU A 177 -4.16 -20.75 -6.18
CA LEU A 177 -3.82 -20.17 -7.48
C LEU A 177 -3.55 -18.68 -7.29
N GLU A 178 -2.33 -18.28 -7.65
CA GLU A 178 -1.87 -16.91 -7.43
C GLU A 178 -1.92 -16.08 -8.71
N PHE A 179 -2.49 -14.88 -8.61
CA PHE A 179 -2.63 -13.92 -9.70
C PHE A 179 -1.84 -12.64 -9.43
N ASP A 180 -1.61 -11.84 -10.46
CA ASP A 180 -0.82 -10.61 -10.34
C ASP A 180 -1.64 -9.43 -9.79
N ASP A 181 -2.97 -9.43 -9.98
CA ASP A 181 -3.89 -8.43 -9.46
C ASP A 181 -5.28 -9.01 -9.11
N TYR A 182 -6.09 -8.21 -8.42
CA TYR A 182 -7.42 -8.63 -7.95
C TYR A 182 -8.44 -8.80 -9.08
N GLY A 183 -8.31 -8.07 -10.19
CA GLY A 183 -9.20 -8.20 -11.35
C GLY A 183 -9.02 -9.55 -12.06
N GLN A 184 -7.76 -9.99 -12.23
CA GLN A 184 -7.42 -11.31 -12.74
C GLN A 184 -7.92 -12.42 -11.82
N ALA A 185 -7.65 -12.33 -10.51
CA ALA A 185 -8.11 -13.31 -9.53
C ALA A 185 -9.64 -13.45 -9.54
N PHE A 186 -10.34 -12.33 -9.60
CA PHE A 186 -11.80 -12.33 -9.64
C PHE A 186 -12.37 -12.84 -10.97
N THR A 187 -11.71 -12.53 -12.10
CA THR A 187 -12.09 -13.10 -13.41
C THR A 187 -11.93 -14.62 -13.43
N ALA A 188 -10.87 -15.13 -12.80
CA ALA A 188 -10.68 -16.57 -12.61
C ALA A 188 -11.75 -17.18 -11.70
N LEU A 189 -12.21 -16.48 -10.66
CA LEU A 189 -13.33 -16.90 -9.82
C LEU A 189 -14.61 -17.02 -10.66
N LYS A 190 -14.92 -15.99 -11.45
CA LYS A 190 -16.05 -15.96 -12.39
C LYS A 190 -16.00 -17.10 -13.40
N SER A 191 -14.80 -17.52 -13.78
CA SER A 191 -14.59 -18.62 -14.73
C SER A 191 -14.57 -20.01 -14.07
N GLY A 192 -14.88 -20.11 -12.77
CA GLY A 192 -14.91 -21.38 -12.05
C GLY A 192 -13.55 -22.02 -11.77
N GLN A 193 -12.44 -21.27 -11.91
CA GLN A 193 -11.09 -21.80 -11.67
C GLN A 193 -10.77 -22.05 -10.19
N GLY A 194 -11.63 -21.58 -9.28
CA GLY A 194 -11.56 -21.88 -7.86
C GLY A 194 -12.91 -21.69 -7.17
N GLN A 195 -13.02 -22.20 -5.94
CA GLN A 195 -14.26 -22.16 -5.16
C GLN A 195 -14.40 -20.90 -4.33
N ALA A 196 -13.28 -20.22 -4.05
CA ALA A 196 -13.26 -18.95 -3.33
C ALA A 196 -12.07 -18.10 -3.77
N MET A 197 -12.24 -16.79 -3.70
CA MET A 197 -11.14 -15.84 -3.67
C MET A 197 -10.92 -15.37 -2.24
N SER A 198 -9.67 -15.24 -1.80
CA SER A 198 -9.37 -14.78 -0.44
C SER A 198 -8.40 -13.61 -0.42
N THR A 199 -8.78 -12.58 0.33
CA THR A 199 -7.97 -11.44 0.76
C THR A 199 -8.74 -10.72 1.87
N ASP A 200 -8.42 -9.47 2.14
CA ASP A 200 -8.93 -8.71 3.28
C ASP A 200 -10.38 -8.28 3.05
N ASN A 201 -11.18 -8.34 4.11
CA ASN A 201 -12.62 -8.09 4.13
C ASN A 201 -13.04 -6.79 3.43
N GLY A 202 -12.31 -5.69 3.64
CA GLY A 202 -12.61 -4.42 2.97
C GLY A 202 -12.44 -4.50 1.45
N ILE A 203 -11.40 -5.19 0.98
CA ILE A 203 -11.14 -5.37 -0.44
C ILE A 203 -12.23 -6.26 -1.06
N LEU A 204 -12.55 -7.36 -0.39
CA LEU A 204 -13.61 -8.27 -0.85
C LEU A 204 -14.99 -7.60 -0.86
N ALA A 205 -15.28 -6.75 0.13
CA ALA A 205 -16.52 -5.98 0.15
C ALA A 205 -16.60 -4.98 -1.01
N GLY A 206 -15.47 -4.34 -1.36
CA GLY A 206 -15.36 -3.53 -2.57
C GLY A 206 -15.68 -4.32 -3.84
N ILE A 207 -15.06 -5.49 -4.02
CA ILE A 207 -15.31 -6.38 -5.18
C ILE A 207 -16.79 -6.82 -5.22
N ALA A 208 -17.34 -7.29 -4.11
CA ALA A 208 -18.73 -7.73 -4.02
C ALA A 208 -19.72 -6.61 -4.35
N SER A 209 -19.45 -5.37 -3.91
CA SER A 209 -20.33 -4.22 -4.15
C SER A 209 -20.52 -3.88 -5.63
N GLU A 210 -19.54 -4.23 -6.48
CA GLU A 210 -19.59 -4.01 -7.93
C GLU A 210 -20.04 -5.26 -8.71
N ASN A 211 -20.27 -6.39 -8.02
CA ASN A 211 -20.50 -7.67 -8.67
C ASN A 211 -21.64 -8.45 -7.99
N PRO A 212 -22.90 -8.18 -8.38
CA PRO A 212 -24.05 -8.99 -7.95
C PRO A 212 -23.84 -10.49 -8.22
N GLY A 213 -24.35 -11.35 -7.33
CA GLY A 213 -24.13 -12.80 -7.39
C GLY A 213 -22.88 -13.28 -6.67
N TYR A 214 -22.14 -12.38 -6.00
CA TYR A 214 -21.00 -12.71 -5.15
C TYR A 214 -21.19 -12.13 -3.75
N GLN A 215 -20.75 -12.88 -2.75
CA GLN A 215 -20.89 -12.51 -1.34
C GLN A 215 -19.60 -12.78 -0.56
N VAL A 216 -19.38 -11.99 0.48
CA VAL A 216 -18.29 -12.18 1.45
C VAL A 216 -18.78 -13.09 2.58
N VAL A 217 -18.03 -14.15 2.89
CA VAL A 217 -18.41 -15.19 3.86
C VAL A 217 -17.28 -15.55 4.81
N GLY A 218 -17.64 -16.13 5.96
CA GLY A 218 -16.70 -16.71 6.91
C GLY A 218 -16.14 -15.73 7.95
N GLY A 219 -16.51 -14.45 7.86
CA GLY A 219 -15.96 -13.41 8.72
C GLY A 219 -14.45 -13.27 8.58
N ASN A 220 -13.82 -12.57 9.52
CA ASN A 220 -12.39 -12.39 9.56
C ASN A 220 -11.72 -13.56 10.29
N PHE A 221 -10.88 -14.32 9.59
CA PHE A 221 -10.11 -15.43 10.20
C PHE A 221 -8.65 -15.06 10.50
N THR A 222 -8.23 -13.82 10.20
CA THR A 222 -6.93 -13.25 10.55
C THR A 222 -7.10 -11.84 11.13
N ASN A 223 -6.02 -11.32 11.73
CA ASN A 223 -5.89 -9.92 12.11
C ASN A 223 -4.88 -9.24 11.18
N GLU A 224 -5.33 -8.32 10.35
CA GLU A 224 -4.55 -7.67 9.28
C GLU A 224 -4.52 -6.15 9.47
N PRO A 225 -3.92 -5.63 10.56
CA PRO A 225 -3.90 -4.19 10.78
C PRO A 225 -3.11 -3.49 9.66
N TYR A 226 -3.73 -2.53 8.99
CA TYR A 226 -3.06 -1.74 7.97
C TYR A 226 -2.25 -0.61 8.59
N GLY A 227 -1.03 -0.46 8.10
CA GLY A 227 -0.14 0.64 8.48
C GLY A 227 0.32 1.41 7.25
N ILE A 228 0.63 2.67 7.47
CA ILE A 228 1.36 3.49 6.51
C ILE A 228 2.83 3.11 6.63
N ALA A 229 3.50 2.84 5.51
CA ALA A 229 4.92 2.47 5.51
C ALA A 229 5.80 3.59 4.95
N VAL A 230 6.96 3.80 5.57
CA VAL A 230 8.07 4.61 5.01
C VAL A 230 9.33 3.75 4.92
N ASP A 231 10.32 4.18 4.14
CA ASP A 231 11.58 3.44 4.05
C ASP A 231 12.26 3.31 5.43
N LYS A 232 13.01 2.22 5.62
CA LYS A 232 13.60 1.91 6.92
C LYS A 232 14.51 3.06 7.39
N GLY A 233 14.37 3.47 8.65
CA GLY A 233 15.15 4.56 9.22
C GLY A 233 14.60 5.98 8.98
N GLN A 234 13.52 6.16 8.20
CA GLN A 234 12.84 7.47 8.01
C GLN A 234 11.96 7.85 9.22
N THR A 235 12.55 7.78 10.42
CA THR A 235 11.85 7.95 11.71
C THR A 235 11.21 9.31 11.90
N GLN A 236 11.82 10.39 11.36
CA GLN A 236 11.22 11.73 11.42
C GLN A 236 9.95 11.83 10.57
N MET A 237 9.94 11.20 9.39
CA MET A 237 8.74 11.15 8.55
C MET A 237 7.66 10.33 9.25
N MET A 238 8.03 9.19 9.84
CA MET A 238 7.09 8.35 10.58
C MET A 238 6.43 9.10 11.74
N LYS A 239 7.21 9.82 12.56
CA LYS A 239 6.66 10.64 13.66
C LYS A 239 5.65 11.69 13.19
N ARG A 240 5.88 12.29 12.01
CA ARG A 240 4.94 13.27 11.42
C ARG A 240 3.65 12.59 10.97
N ILE A 241 3.76 11.41 10.35
CA ILE A 241 2.61 10.61 9.92
C ILE A 241 1.78 10.18 11.13
N ASP A 242 2.40 9.62 12.17
CA ASP A 242 1.69 9.18 13.38
C ASP A 242 0.98 10.35 14.06
N LYS A 243 1.69 11.48 14.26
CA LYS A 243 1.08 12.70 14.83
C LYS A 243 -0.10 13.18 13.98
N ALA A 244 0.04 13.25 12.66
CA ALA A 244 -1.04 13.66 11.78
C ALA A 244 -2.23 12.69 11.85
N LEU A 245 -1.97 11.38 11.92
CA LEU A 245 -3.00 10.37 12.06
C LEU A 245 -3.77 10.52 13.39
N ASP A 246 -3.07 10.76 14.50
CA ASP A 246 -3.70 11.04 15.80
C ASP A 246 -4.61 12.27 15.72
N GLU A 247 -4.13 13.36 15.12
CA GLU A 247 -4.91 14.58 15.02
C GLU A 247 -6.14 14.42 14.10
N LEU A 248 -6.05 13.61 13.03
CA LEU A 248 -7.19 13.29 12.15
C LEU A 248 -8.22 12.38 12.84
N LYS A 249 -7.79 11.48 13.72
CA LYS A 249 -8.68 10.70 14.59
C LYS A 249 -9.37 11.63 15.59
N ALA A 250 -8.61 12.49 16.25
CA ALA A 250 -9.12 13.40 17.29
C ALA A 250 -10.11 14.46 16.75
N ASP A 251 -9.90 14.96 15.53
CA ASP A 251 -10.78 15.99 14.94
C ASP A 251 -11.98 15.43 14.15
N GLY A 252 -12.15 14.10 14.14
CA GLY A 252 -13.24 13.39 13.46
C GLY A 252 -13.13 13.35 11.94
N THR A 253 -12.02 13.82 11.34
CA THR A 253 -11.78 13.68 9.90
C THR A 253 -11.67 12.22 9.50
N TYR A 254 -10.97 11.41 10.30
CA TYR A 254 -10.85 9.97 10.08
C TYR A 254 -12.21 9.28 9.99
N ASP A 255 -13.10 9.54 10.97
CA ASP A 255 -14.43 8.93 11.02
C ASP A 255 -15.28 9.33 9.82
N LYS A 256 -15.20 10.60 9.39
CA LYS A 256 -15.88 11.08 8.18
C LYS A 256 -15.39 10.34 6.93
N LEU A 257 -14.09 10.06 6.82
CA LEU A 257 -13.53 9.31 5.70
C LEU A 257 -13.93 7.84 5.74
N ILE A 258 -13.89 7.20 6.91
CA ILE A 258 -14.37 5.82 7.09
C ILE A 258 -15.84 5.72 6.69
N GLN A 259 -16.69 6.64 7.16
CA GLN A 259 -18.10 6.65 6.78
C GLN A 259 -18.25 6.86 5.27
N LYS A 260 -17.62 7.89 4.70
CA LYS A 260 -17.69 8.20 3.26
C LYS A 260 -17.45 6.97 2.38
N TRP A 261 -16.46 6.15 2.72
CA TRP A 261 -16.04 5.03 1.87
C TRP A 261 -16.72 3.71 2.24
N PHE A 262 -16.98 3.45 3.52
CA PHE A 262 -17.45 2.13 3.99
C PHE A 262 -18.86 2.15 4.57
N GLY A 263 -19.41 3.32 4.87
CA GLY A 263 -20.68 3.50 5.59
C GLY A 263 -21.92 2.91 4.94
N ASN A 264 -21.90 2.78 3.61
CA ASN A 264 -23.01 2.23 2.82
C ASN A 264 -22.67 0.87 2.20
N VAL A 265 -21.57 0.24 2.62
CA VAL A 265 -21.15 -1.06 2.11
C VAL A 265 -21.91 -2.15 2.88
N LYS A 266 -22.86 -2.79 2.21
CA LYS A 266 -23.73 -3.81 2.81
C LYS A 266 -22.89 -4.92 3.46
N GLY A 267 -23.15 -5.19 4.74
CA GLY A 267 -22.50 -6.27 5.50
C GLY A 267 -21.06 -5.97 5.93
N PHE A 268 -20.55 -4.76 5.70
CA PHE A 268 -19.22 -4.35 6.18
C PHE A 268 -19.29 -3.77 7.60
N ASP A 269 -18.43 -4.27 8.49
CA ASP A 269 -18.32 -3.75 9.86
C ASP A 269 -17.47 -2.48 9.91
N VAL A 270 -18.15 -1.34 9.74
CA VAL A 270 -17.52 -0.01 9.75
C VAL A 270 -16.91 0.32 11.10
N LYS A 271 -17.54 -0.09 12.21
CA LYS A 271 -17.04 0.17 13.57
C LYS A 271 -15.75 -0.63 13.80
N GLY A 272 -15.77 -1.92 13.47
CA GLY A 272 -14.61 -2.79 13.57
C GLY A 272 -13.44 -2.37 12.69
N ALA A 273 -13.68 -1.67 11.58
CA ALA A 273 -12.62 -1.11 10.72
C ALA A 273 -11.95 0.13 11.31
N GLY A 274 -12.70 0.94 12.07
CA GLY A 274 -12.26 2.19 12.69
C GLY A 274 -11.61 2.04 14.06
N GLU A 275 -12.03 1.04 14.83
CA GLU A 275 -11.61 0.81 16.21
C GLU A 275 -10.47 -0.22 16.28
N ARG A 276 -9.22 0.26 16.47
CA ARG A 276 -8.09 -0.37 17.18
C ARG A 276 -6.84 0.52 17.16
#